data_AF-A0AAU9QJB4-F1
#
_entry.id   AF-A0AAU9QJB4-F1
#
_cell.length_a   1.000
_cell.length_b   1.000
_cell.length_c   1.000
_cell.angle_alpha   90.00
_cell.angle_beta   90.00
_cell.angle_gamma   90.00
#
_symmetry.space_group_name_H-M   'P 1'
#
loop_
_entity.id
_entity.type
_entity.pdbx_description
1 polymer ?
#
loop_
_entity_poly.entity_id
_entity_poly.type
_entity_poly.pdbx_seq_one_letter_code
_entity_poly.pdbx_strand_id
1 'polypeptide(L)' 'MLPVHKANHPLATHRKRVDNRDAMNGILFVLRTGCQWNALNATGIFTSSSAHRRFKEW' A
#
# COMPACT_ATOMS: atom_id res chain seq x y z
N MET A 1 17.19 -17.19 -5.84
CA MET A 1 16.65 -16.38 -6.95
C MET A 1 15.24 -15.94 -6.56
N LEU A 2 15.03 -14.65 -6.26
CA LEU A 2 13.69 -14.10 -6.08
C LEU A 2 13.08 -13.83 -7.47
N PRO A 3 11.83 -14.25 -7.74
CA PRO A 3 11.20 -13.98 -9.02
C PRO A 3 11.10 -12.47 -9.25
N VAL A 4 11.72 -11.98 -10.32
CA VAL A 4 11.62 -10.58 -10.75
C VAL A 4 10.17 -10.33 -11.17
N HIS A 5 9.45 -9.54 -10.38
CA HIS A 5 8.06 -9.23 -10.64
C HIS A 5 7.98 -8.27 -11.84
N LYS A 6 7.60 -8.80 -13.01
CA LYS A 6 7.42 -7.99 -14.24
C LYS A 6 6.06 -7.30 -14.20
N ALA A 7 6.07 -5.98 -14.16
CA ALA A 7 4.88 -5.15 -14.38
C ALA A 7 4.57 -5.07 -15.89
N ASN A 8 4.17 -6.18 -16.49
CA ASN A 8 3.80 -6.23 -17.91
C ASN A 8 2.27 -6.21 -18.05
N HIS A 9 1.66 -5.03 -17.95
CA HIS A 9 0.28 -4.85 -18.40
C HIS A 9 0.25 -3.94 -19.63
N PRO A 10 -0.16 -4.44 -20.81
CA PRO A 10 -0.03 -3.73 -22.09
C PRO A 10 -0.83 -2.44 -22.18
N LEU A 11 -1.87 -2.27 -21.35
CA LEU A 11 -2.71 -1.07 -21.33
C LEU A 11 -2.31 -0.01 -20.28
N ALA A 12 -1.31 -0.27 -19.43
CA ALA A 12 -0.86 0.60 -18.32
C ALA A 12 -1.97 1.19 -17.41
N THR A 13 -3.22 0.69 -17.49
CA THR A 13 -4.40 1.26 -16.82
C THR A 13 -4.47 0.88 -15.34
N HIS A 14 -3.70 -0.11 -14.92
CA HIS A 14 -3.67 -0.54 -13.53
C HIS A 14 -2.71 0.30 -12.70
N ARG A 15 -3.19 0.80 -11.55
CA ARG A 15 -2.37 1.44 -10.53
C ARG A 15 -1.19 0.53 -10.19
N LYS A 16 0.04 1.07 -10.31
CA LYS A 16 1.25 0.37 -9.87
C LYS A 16 1.05 -0.14 -8.45
N ARG A 17 1.54 -1.34 -8.19
CA ARG A 17 1.58 -1.86 -6.81
C ARG A 17 2.40 -0.89 -5.98
N VAL A 18 1.90 -0.61 -4.79
CA VAL A 18 2.60 0.27 -3.86
C VAL A 18 3.83 -0.45 -3.34
N ASP A 19 4.91 0.32 -3.19
CA ASP A 19 6.11 -0.13 -2.53
C ASP A 19 5.81 -0.72 -1.14
N ASN A 20 6.48 -1.83 -0.82
CA ASN A 20 6.35 -2.47 0.47
C ASN A 20 6.78 -1.55 1.62
N ARG A 21 7.74 -0.64 1.37
CA ARG A 21 8.17 0.34 2.38
C ARG A 21 7.05 1.31 2.75
N ASP A 22 6.36 1.85 1.75
CA ASP A 22 5.26 2.77 1.96
C ASP A 22 4.06 2.08 2.62
N ALA A 23 3.81 0.81 2.26
CA ALA A 23 2.80 -0.01 2.93
C ALA A 23 3.12 -0.24 4.42
N MET A 24 4.37 -0.56 4.78
CA MET A 24 4.79 -0.68 6.18
C MET A 24 4.63 0.62 6.94
N ASN A 25 5.07 1.75 6.35
CA ASN A 25 4.95 3.06 6.99
C ASN A 25 3.49 3.43 7.27
N GLY A 26 2.58 3.13 6.33
CA GLY A 26 1.14 3.33 6.52
C GLY A 26 0.56 2.47 7.64
N ILE A 27 0.92 1.18 7.69
CA ILE A 27 0.46 0.27 8.76
C ILE A 27 0.99 0.74 10.12
N LEU A 28 2.28 1.09 10.21
CA LEU A 28 2.89 1.56 11.45
C LEU A 28 2.27 2.89 11.92
N PHE A 29 1.94 3.79 10.99
CA PHE A 29 1.24 5.02 11.31
C PHE A 29 -0.11 4.75 11.98
N VAL A 30 -0.94 3.86 11.41
CA VAL A 30 -2.24 3.46 12.00
C VAL A 30 -2.07 2.82 13.37
N LEU A 31 -1.12 1.90 13.51
CA LEU A 31 -0.87 1.23 14.79
C LEU A 31 -0.35 2.19 15.86
N ARG A 32 0.45 3.21 15.47
CA ARG A 32 1.03 4.17 16.41
C ARG A 32 0.08 5.28 16.81
N THR A 33 -0.83 5.68 15.92
CA THR A 33 -1.77 6.78 16.16
C THR A 33 -3.17 6.30 16.52
N GLY A 34 -3.52 5.05 16.24
CA GLY A 34 -4.88 4.53 16.40
C GLY A 34 -5.90 5.15 15.45
N CYS A 35 -5.44 5.93 14.45
CA CYS A 35 -6.33 6.62 13.52
C CYS A 35 -7.05 5.66 12.59
N GLN A 36 -8.27 6.01 12.19
CA GLN A 36 -8.99 5.27 11.16
C GLN A 36 -8.19 5.22 9.85
N TRP A 37 -8.29 4.10 9.13
CA TRP A 37 -7.62 3.90 7.84
C TRP A 37 -7.91 5.03 6.83
N ASN A 38 -9.08 5.67 6.88
CA ASN A 38 -9.38 6.81 6.00
C ASN A 38 -8.56 8.06 6.31
N ALA A 39 -8.09 8.25 7.54
CA ALA A 39 -7.17 9.33 7.89
C ALA A 39 -5.83 9.19 7.16
N LEU A 40 -5.48 7.97 6.73
CA LEU A 40 -4.29 7.74 5.92
C LEU A 40 -4.36 8.44 4.55
N ASN A 41 -5.55 8.57 3.96
CA ASN A 41 -5.71 9.29 2.69
C ASN A 41 -5.30 10.77 2.83
N ALA A 42 -5.38 11.36 4.03
CA ALA A 42 -4.95 12.73 4.26
C ALA A 42 -3.42 12.91 4.20
N THR A 43 -2.64 11.84 4.45
CA THR A 43 -1.17 11.89 4.29
C THR A 43 -0.74 11.90 2.83
N GLY A 44 -1.61 11.51 1.88
CA GLY A 44 -1.34 11.56 0.44
C GLY A 44 -0.29 10.55 -0.06
N ILE A 45 0.43 9.88 0.85
CA ILE A 45 1.47 8.89 0.52
C ILE A 45 0.83 7.65 -0.10
N PHE A 46 -0.37 7.28 0.37
CA PHE A 46 -0.96 5.99 0.05
C PHE A 46 -2.47 5.90 0.36
N THR A 47 -3.20 5.01 -0.34
CA THR A 47 -4.65 4.86 -0.18
C THR A 47 -5.05 3.89 0.93
N SER A 48 -6.03 4.26 1.75
CA SER A 48 -6.54 3.46 2.87
C SER A 48 -6.86 2.01 2.50
N SER A 49 -7.51 1.80 1.35
CA SER A 49 -7.91 0.49 0.84
C SER A 49 -6.72 -0.41 0.53
N SER A 50 -5.64 0.16 0.02
CA SER A 50 -4.44 -0.60 -0.35
C SER A 50 -3.71 -1.13 0.91
N ALA A 51 -3.77 -0.43 2.04
CA ALA A 51 -3.03 -0.77 3.27
C ALA A 51 -3.81 -1.85 3.98
N HIS A 52 -5.13 -1.68 4.03
CA HIS A 52 -6.00 -2.70 4.57
C HIS A 52 -5.89 -4.01 3.78
N ARG A 53 -5.74 -3.94 2.45
CA ARG A 53 -5.44 -5.14 1.65
C ARG A 53 -4.08 -5.73 1.99
N ARG A 54 -3.02 -4.92 2.14
CA ARG A 54 -1.68 -5.40 2.51
C ARG A 54 -1.60 -5.98 3.91
N PHE A 55 -2.28 -5.38 4.87
CA PHE A 55 -2.39 -5.88 6.23
C PHE A 55 -3.06 -7.27 6.30
N LYS A 56 -3.95 -7.59 5.35
CA LYS A 56 -4.57 -8.92 5.24
C LYS A 56 -3.78 -9.92 4.38
N GLU A 57 -2.88 -9.44 3.53
CA GLU A 57 -2.02 -10.29 2.68
C GLU A 57 -0.78 -10.80 3.42
N TRP A 58 -0.42 -10.18 4.53
CA TRP A 58 0.67 -10.60 5.43
C TRP A 58 0.10 -11.38 6.61
#